data_AF-A0A940NVQ9-F1
#
_entry.id   AF-A0A940NVQ9-F1
#
_cell.length_a   1.000
_cell.length_b   1.000
_cell.length_c   1.000
_cell.angle_alpha   90.00
_cell.angle_beta   90.00
_cell.angle_gamma   90.00
#
_symmetry.space_group_name_H-M   'P 1'
#
loop_
_entity.id
_entity.type
_entity.pdbx_description
1 polymer ?
#
loop_
_entity_poly.entity_id
_entity_poly.type
_entity_poly.pdbx_seq_one_letter_code
_entity_poly.pdbx_strand_id
1 'polypeptide(L)'
;MGNDKIYQDEPIIYQPARFVEKEGRSPVVGYQKGGSGLSILSDGTYDMPEAVINMRRLAYTSEAIGKPREWLFLQQARFMEDYEDSYTQPVKYNRYFPTYADMTNAELRSYFTWRTAVRHGEYPEVCISFVYVYLYELISLIGCKDVEDGYQKLRDLQERYQYASVSPRIYANIEVWMHDYVLYYGLDPALLRGEDTQYEEAVVVLLHDKEQPDEELFDALQTLSSYKIERSAVMKKHRDAMVRAACKTYRMIAEHYRMHGNVTFCEEIFGRMTEMQFSLFRNAVFYHERRAGDRHITVNEIHHYRVRNGVWYCKRYYGRLHQNQQIGKLLRAVDNALRERTGLKPLSVPGMTKLLSDTVQKALDACEAEQLEQERPVVNIDLSRLSDIRAAADVTRDKL
;
A
#
# COMPACT_ATOMS: atom_id res chain seq x y z
N MET A 1 21.62 -0.81 32.80
CA MET A 1 21.85 -0.12 31.51
C MET A 1 22.76 -1.05 30.71
N GLY A 2 22.23 -1.99 29.94
CA GLY A 2 21.65 -1.75 28.63
C GLY A 2 22.59 -2.45 27.64
N ASN A 3 22.48 -3.78 27.54
CA ASN A 3 23.27 -4.57 26.59
C ASN A 3 22.49 -4.66 25.28
N ASP A 4 22.64 -3.63 24.45
CA ASP A 4 22.33 -3.67 23.03
C ASP A 4 23.23 -4.72 22.38
N LYS A 5 22.68 -5.89 22.05
CA LYS A 5 23.28 -6.75 21.04
C LYS A 5 22.70 -6.35 19.69
N ILE A 6 23.51 -5.54 19.01
CA ILE A 6 23.48 -5.21 17.59
C ILE A 6 23.19 -6.47 16.77
N TYR A 7 22.13 -6.43 15.98
CA TYR A 7 21.74 -7.45 15.01
C TYR A 7 22.82 -7.54 13.92
N GLN A 8 23.31 -8.75 13.64
CA GLN A 8 24.02 -9.04 12.40
C GLN A 8 23.02 -9.63 11.41
N ASP A 9 22.84 -8.91 10.30
CA ASP A 9 22.09 -9.34 9.12
C ASP A 9 22.87 -10.44 8.39
N GLU A 10 22.38 -11.68 8.44
CA GLU A 10 22.65 -12.64 7.36
C GLU A 10 21.33 -13.28 6.90
N PRO A 11 20.98 -13.19 5.60
CA PRO A 11 19.82 -13.87 5.05
C PRO A 11 20.08 -15.38 5.01
N ILE A 12 19.25 -16.17 5.69
CA ILE A 12 19.27 -17.62 5.52
C ILE A 12 18.67 -17.95 4.15
N ILE A 13 19.54 -18.17 3.17
CA ILE A 13 19.18 -18.70 1.85
C ILE A 13 18.84 -20.18 2.01
N TYR A 14 17.56 -20.53 1.93
CA TYR A 14 17.13 -21.92 1.84
C TYR A 14 17.49 -22.48 0.47
N GLN A 15 18.47 -23.38 0.39
CA GLN A 15 18.70 -24.20 -0.80
C GLN A 15 18.02 -25.56 -0.63
N PRO A 16 17.15 -25.98 -1.55
CA PRO A 16 16.58 -27.33 -1.51
C PRO A 16 17.67 -28.36 -1.83
N ALA A 17 17.74 -29.41 -1.00
CA ALA A 17 18.72 -30.48 -1.16
C ALA A 17 18.55 -31.17 -2.54
N ARG A 18 19.63 -31.19 -3.34
CA ARG A 18 19.72 -32.03 -4.53
C ARG A 18 19.86 -33.49 -4.10
N PHE A 19 18.99 -34.35 -4.59
CA PHE A 19 19.18 -35.80 -4.51
C PHE A 19 20.35 -36.19 -5.42
N VAL A 20 21.36 -36.83 -4.83
CA VAL A 20 22.35 -37.63 -5.56
C VAL A 20 22.31 -39.03 -4.95
N GLU A 21 21.73 -39.97 -5.68
CA GLU A 21 21.87 -41.39 -5.38
C GLU A 21 23.33 -41.80 -5.58
N LYS A 22 23.94 -42.39 -4.54
CA LYS A 22 25.00 -43.38 -4.71
C LYS A 22 24.88 -44.49 -3.66
N GLU A 23 24.93 -45.71 -4.19
CA GLU A 23 24.84 -46.99 -3.53
C GLU A 23 25.96 -47.23 -2.50
N GLY A 24 25.62 -48.00 -1.46
CA GLY A 24 26.57 -48.91 -0.80
C GLY A 24 27.37 -48.36 0.39
N ARG A 25 26.98 -48.84 1.58
CA ARG A 25 27.68 -48.84 2.89
C ARG A 25 27.68 -47.53 3.70
N SER A 26 27.10 -47.66 4.91
CA SER A 26 27.17 -46.71 6.02
C SER A 26 28.60 -46.45 6.49
N PRO A 27 28.89 -45.22 6.90
CA PRO A 27 29.63 -45.02 8.14
C PRO A 27 28.89 -44.08 9.10
N VAL A 28 28.87 -44.49 10.35
CA VAL A 28 28.52 -43.71 11.53
C VAL A 28 29.55 -42.59 11.70
N VAL A 29 29.11 -41.33 11.78
CA VAL A 29 29.85 -40.23 12.40
C VAL A 29 28.87 -39.46 13.29
N GLY A 30 29.24 -39.37 14.57
CA GLY A 30 28.36 -38.95 15.66
C GLY A 30 27.97 -37.47 15.63
N TYR A 31 26.73 -37.22 16.04
CA TYR A 31 26.26 -35.89 16.41
C TYR A 31 26.43 -35.69 17.91
N GLN A 32 27.12 -34.60 18.28
CA GLN A 32 27.11 -34.07 19.64
C GLN A 32 25.68 -33.69 20.02
N LYS A 33 25.19 -34.29 21.12
CA LYS A 33 23.98 -33.89 21.83
C LYS A 33 24.11 -32.45 22.31
N GLY A 34 23.53 -31.50 21.57
CA GLY A 34 23.03 -30.23 22.09
C GLY A 34 21.52 -30.37 22.27
N GLY A 35 21.07 -30.55 23.50
CA GLY A 35 19.71 -30.97 23.83
C GLY A 35 18.62 -29.92 23.55
N SER A 36 17.56 -30.36 22.88
CA SER A 36 16.16 -30.14 23.28
C SER A 36 15.25 -31.02 22.40
N GLY A 37 15.51 -32.33 22.46
CA GLY A 37 14.51 -33.31 22.07
C GLY A 37 13.44 -33.39 23.15
N LEU A 38 12.18 -33.25 22.72
CA LEU A 38 10.98 -33.85 23.29
C LEU A 38 11.11 -34.36 24.74
N SER A 39 10.66 -33.55 25.71
CA SER A 39 10.11 -34.04 26.97
C SER A 39 8.62 -34.35 26.78
N ILE A 40 8.31 -35.35 25.96
CA ILE A 40 6.96 -35.93 25.97
C ILE A 40 6.95 -36.96 27.10
N LEU A 41 6.21 -36.64 28.18
CA LEU A 41 5.89 -37.49 29.33
C LEU A 41 6.96 -37.62 30.44
N SER A 42 7.31 -36.53 31.15
CA SER A 42 7.79 -36.68 32.54
C SER A 42 7.81 -35.43 33.42
N ASP A 43 7.05 -34.37 33.10
CA ASP A 43 6.87 -33.27 34.05
C ASP A 43 5.47 -33.36 34.68
N GLY A 44 5.47 -33.53 36.00
CA GLY A 44 4.37 -33.61 36.95
C GLY A 44 2.94 -33.55 36.40
N THR A 45 2.16 -34.59 36.71
CA THR A 45 0.69 -34.65 36.56
C THR A 45 0.00 -33.46 37.23
N TYR A 46 -0.05 -32.33 36.51
CA TYR A 46 -1.12 -31.37 36.58
C TYR A 46 -2.10 -31.73 35.47
N ASP A 47 -3.36 -31.88 35.86
CA ASP A 47 -4.51 -32.24 35.02
C ASP A 47 -4.47 -31.47 33.69
N MET A 48 -3.98 -32.15 32.63
CA MET A 48 -3.85 -31.52 31.32
C MET A 48 -5.21 -31.65 30.64
N PRO A 49 -5.84 -30.54 30.24
CA PRO A 49 -7.17 -30.60 29.64
C PRO A 49 -7.20 -31.58 28.47
N GLU A 50 -8.18 -32.48 28.45
CA GLU A 50 -8.27 -33.53 27.44
C GLU A 50 -8.30 -32.97 26.02
N ALA A 51 -8.92 -31.80 25.83
CA ALA A 51 -8.91 -31.05 24.58
C ALA A 51 -7.49 -30.75 24.09
N VAL A 52 -6.58 -30.32 24.97
CA VAL A 52 -5.17 -30.04 24.62
C VAL A 52 -4.43 -31.32 24.23
N ILE A 53 -4.69 -32.44 24.93
CA ILE A 53 -4.15 -33.76 24.56
C ILE A 53 -4.60 -34.13 23.14
N ASN A 54 -5.90 -34.05 22.89
CA ASN A 54 -6.52 -34.46 21.64
C ASN A 54 -6.10 -33.57 20.47
N MET A 55 -6.00 -32.26 20.67
CA MET A 55 -5.46 -31.32 19.67
C MET A 55 -4.02 -31.68 19.27
N ARG A 56 -3.16 -32.06 20.23
CA ARG A 56 -1.78 -32.47 19.92
C ARG A 56 -1.71 -33.76 19.10
N ARG A 57 -2.66 -34.69 19.32
CA ARG A 57 -2.72 -35.97 18.59
C ARG A 57 -2.96 -35.76 17.09
N LEU A 58 -3.56 -34.64 16.68
CA LEU A 58 -3.80 -34.32 15.26
C LEU A 58 -2.51 -34.34 14.42
N ALA A 59 -1.36 -33.97 15.01
CA ALA A 59 -0.07 -33.98 14.34
C ALA A 59 0.44 -35.39 13.96
N TYR A 60 -0.10 -36.44 14.59
CA TYR A 60 0.31 -37.83 14.41
C TYR A 60 -0.72 -38.66 13.63
N THR A 61 -1.75 -38.01 13.09
CA THR A 61 -2.74 -38.67 12.24
C THR A 61 -2.14 -39.02 10.88
N SER A 62 -2.71 -40.02 10.20
CA SER A 62 -2.32 -40.36 8.83
C SER A 62 -2.56 -39.20 7.85
N GLU A 63 -3.58 -38.38 8.11
CA GLU A 63 -3.90 -37.19 7.30
C GLU A 63 -2.83 -36.10 7.37
N ALA A 64 -2.14 -35.99 8.52
CA ALA A 64 -1.07 -35.02 8.71
C ALA A 64 0.22 -35.36 7.93
N ILE A 65 0.36 -36.60 7.44
CA ILE A 65 1.55 -37.05 6.73
C ILE A 65 1.75 -36.22 5.45
N GLY A 66 2.91 -35.57 5.34
CA GLY A 66 3.27 -34.75 4.19
C GLY A 66 2.56 -33.40 4.09
N LYS A 67 1.76 -33.02 5.10
CA LYS A 67 1.11 -31.71 5.16
C LYS A 67 2.07 -30.64 5.71
N PRO A 68 1.94 -29.37 5.25
CA PRO A 68 2.73 -28.27 5.80
C PRO A 68 2.26 -27.90 7.22
N ARG A 69 3.11 -27.19 7.97
CA ARG A 69 2.79 -26.75 9.34
C ARG A 69 1.55 -25.86 9.41
N GLU A 70 1.29 -25.06 8.38
CA GLU A 70 0.13 -24.18 8.27
C GLU A 70 -1.18 -24.97 8.22
N TRP A 71 -1.16 -26.14 7.56
CA TRP A 71 -2.31 -27.04 7.54
C TRP A 71 -2.60 -27.58 8.94
N LEU A 72 -1.57 -28.03 9.65
CA LEU A 72 -1.71 -28.54 11.01
C LEU A 72 -2.22 -27.44 11.95
N PHE A 73 -1.68 -26.22 11.83
CA PHE A 73 -2.15 -25.06 12.58
C PHE A 73 -3.66 -24.86 12.37
N LEU A 74 -4.13 -24.86 11.12
CA LEU A 74 -5.55 -24.69 10.81
C LEU A 74 -6.42 -25.78 11.43
N GLN A 75 -6.01 -27.05 11.35
CA GLN A 75 -6.77 -28.16 11.95
C GLN A 75 -6.83 -28.05 13.47
N GLN A 76 -5.71 -27.69 14.12
CA GLN A 76 -5.67 -27.49 15.55
C GLN A 76 -6.52 -26.29 15.99
N ALA A 77 -6.50 -25.19 15.22
CA ALA A 77 -7.29 -24.00 15.49
C ALA A 77 -8.80 -24.29 15.42
N ARG A 78 -9.25 -25.05 14.40
CA ARG A 78 -10.64 -25.52 14.28
C ARG A 78 -11.05 -26.43 15.42
N PHE A 79 -10.19 -27.39 15.76
CA PHE A 79 -10.46 -28.31 16.85
C PHE A 79 -10.62 -27.57 18.19
N MET A 80 -9.87 -26.48 18.38
CA MET A 80 -9.90 -25.64 19.57
C MET A 80 -10.76 -24.39 19.39
N GLU A 81 -11.65 -24.34 18.39
CA GLU A 81 -12.40 -23.13 18.05
C GLU A 81 -13.18 -22.62 19.27
N ASP A 82 -13.99 -23.47 19.89
CA ASP A 82 -14.81 -23.11 21.06
C ASP A 82 -14.13 -23.40 22.41
N TYR A 83 -12.86 -23.82 22.41
CA TYR A 83 -12.16 -24.13 23.65
C TYR A 83 -11.80 -22.86 24.42
N GLU A 84 -12.19 -22.84 25.69
CA GLU A 84 -11.83 -21.84 26.68
C GLU A 84 -10.96 -22.45 27.79
N ASP A 85 -10.12 -21.62 28.41
CA ASP A 85 -9.24 -22.05 29.51
C ASP A 85 -9.17 -20.98 30.60
N SER A 86 -8.81 -21.40 31.81
CA SER A 86 -8.69 -20.56 33.00
C SER A 86 -7.43 -20.93 33.79
N TYR A 87 -6.28 -20.94 33.11
CA TYR A 87 -5.00 -21.34 33.68
C TYR A 87 -4.42 -20.26 34.59
N THR A 88 -4.09 -20.64 35.83
CA THR A 88 -3.73 -19.69 36.90
C THR A 88 -2.25 -19.32 36.93
N GLN A 89 -1.41 -19.95 36.11
CA GLN A 89 0.04 -19.73 36.09
C GLN A 89 0.53 -19.34 34.69
N PRO A 90 0.14 -18.16 34.16
CA PRO A 90 0.48 -17.76 32.81
C PRO A 90 2.00 -17.63 32.62
N VAL A 91 2.51 -18.21 31.53
CA VAL A 91 3.92 -18.15 31.15
C VAL A 91 4.11 -17.31 29.89
N LYS A 92 5.29 -16.68 29.76
CA LYS A 92 5.68 -15.93 28.57
C LYS A 92 6.18 -16.88 27.49
N TYR A 93 5.92 -16.50 26.24
CA TYR A 93 6.35 -17.24 25.06
C TYR A 93 6.91 -16.28 24.01
N ASN A 94 7.99 -16.67 23.34
CA ASN A 94 8.59 -15.86 22.28
C ASN A 94 9.13 -16.74 21.16
N ARG A 95 8.54 -16.59 19.97
CA ARG A 95 8.93 -17.30 18.76
C ARG A 95 8.47 -16.54 17.51
N TYR A 96 9.28 -16.62 16.45
CA TYR A 96 8.90 -16.18 15.11
C TYR A 96 7.99 -17.22 14.44
N PHE A 97 6.91 -16.75 13.79
CA PHE A 97 5.89 -17.59 13.15
C PHE A 97 5.33 -18.67 14.09
N PRO A 98 4.80 -18.28 15.26
CA PRO A 98 4.38 -19.22 16.30
C PRO A 98 3.16 -20.04 15.87
N THR A 99 3.14 -21.32 16.25
CA THR A 99 1.99 -22.22 16.12
C THR A 99 1.68 -22.95 17.43
N TYR A 100 0.54 -23.64 17.51
CA TYR A 100 0.21 -24.50 18.66
C TYR A 100 1.22 -25.62 18.90
N ALA A 101 1.74 -26.21 17.82
CA ALA A 101 2.70 -27.31 17.88
C ALA A 101 4.04 -26.89 18.52
N ASP A 102 4.35 -25.60 18.48
CA ASP A 102 5.60 -25.03 19.01
C ASP A 102 5.58 -24.77 20.51
N MET A 103 4.39 -24.73 21.12
CA MET A 103 4.21 -24.37 22.52
C MET A 103 4.25 -25.60 23.43
N THR A 104 4.78 -25.42 24.63
CA THR A 104 4.63 -26.34 25.77
C THR A 104 3.18 -26.34 26.29
N ASN A 105 2.82 -27.27 27.17
CA ASN A 105 1.47 -27.31 27.75
C ASN A 105 1.13 -26.05 28.55
N ALA A 106 2.09 -25.54 29.35
CA ALA A 106 1.90 -24.31 30.10
C ALA A 106 1.69 -23.11 29.17
N GLU A 107 2.46 -23.02 28.07
CA GLU A 107 2.31 -21.95 27.07
C GLU A 107 0.97 -22.04 26.33
N LEU A 108 0.52 -23.24 25.92
CA LEU A 108 -0.80 -23.42 25.31
C LEU A 108 -1.93 -22.99 26.23
N ARG A 109 -1.91 -23.46 27.49
CA ARG A 109 -2.93 -23.09 28.47
C ARG A 109 -2.91 -21.59 28.76
N SER A 110 -1.73 -20.97 28.78
CA SER A 110 -1.59 -19.52 28.90
C SER A 110 -2.20 -18.78 27.71
N TYR A 111 -1.92 -19.25 26.48
CA TYR A 111 -2.51 -18.70 25.27
C TYR A 111 -4.04 -18.82 25.26
N PHE A 112 -4.60 -20.01 25.54
CA PHE A 112 -6.05 -20.20 25.53
C PHE A 112 -6.75 -19.40 26.62
N THR A 113 -6.13 -19.23 27.79
CA THR A 113 -6.65 -18.34 28.84
C THR A 113 -6.69 -16.88 28.36
N TRP A 114 -5.62 -16.41 27.73
CA TRP A 114 -5.57 -15.07 27.15
C TRP A 114 -6.59 -14.88 26.01
N ARG A 115 -6.70 -15.86 25.10
CA ARG A 115 -7.67 -15.87 24.00
C ARG A 115 -9.11 -15.83 24.52
N THR A 116 -9.40 -16.56 25.60
CA THR A 116 -10.71 -16.55 26.27
C THR A 116 -11.05 -15.15 26.76
N ALA A 117 -10.11 -14.50 27.46
CA ALA A 117 -10.29 -13.10 27.89
C ALA A 117 -10.55 -12.16 26.70
N VAL A 118 -9.74 -12.25 25.63
CA VAL A 118 -9.89 -11.44 24.41
C VAL A 118 -11.28 -11.60 23.77
N ARG A 119 -11.77 -12.84 23.69
CA ARG A 119 -13.10 -13.13 23.12
C ARG A 119 -14.25 -12.64 24.00
N HIS A 120 -14.02 -12.51 25.30
CA HIS A 120 -14.95 -11.85 26.23
C HIS A 120 -14.79 -10.32 26.28
N GLY A 121 -13.95 -9.74 25.42
CA GLY A 121 -13.75 -8.29 25.32
C GLY A 121 -12.67 -7.74 26.26
N GLU A 122 -11.96 -8.60 26.99
CA GLU A 122 -10.87 -8.24 27.90
C GLU A 122 -9.51 -8.41 27.21
N TYR A 123 -8.65 -7.39 27.23
CA TYR A 123 -7.38 -7.41 26.49
C TYR A 123 -6.20 -7.25 27.44
N PRO A 124 -5.91 -8.27 28.27
CA PRO A 124 -4.75 -8.24 29.15
C PRO A 124 -3.44 -8.19 28.36
N GLU A 125 -2.42 -7.58 28.98
CA GLU A 125 -1.07 -7.50 28.39
C GLU A 125 -0.52 -8.90 28.15
N VAL A 126 0.14 -9.08 26.99
CA VAL A 126 0.59 -10.40 26.54
C VAL A 126 1.86 -10.31 25.69
N CYS A 127 2.56 -11.43 25.53
CA CYS A 127 3.65 -11.51 24.58
C CYS A 127 3.16 -11.45 23.13
N ILE A 128 3.97 -10.82 22.27
CA ILE A 128 3.63 -10.59 20.86
C ILE A 128 3.37 -11.89 20.08
N SER A 129 4.02 -12.99 20.45
CA SER A 129 3.83 -14.29 19.81
C SER A 129 2.40 -14.81 19.99
N PHE A 130 1.74 -14.58 21.13
CA PHE A 130 0.33 -14.96 21.30
C PHE A 130 -0.61 -14.12 20.44
N VAL A 131 -0.31 -12.82 20.28
CA VAL A 131 -1.07 -11.96 19.36
C VAL A 131 -0.96 -12.47 17.92
N TYR A 132 0.23 -12.90 17.48
CA TYR A 132 0.38 -13.51 16.16
C TYR A 132 -0.43 -14.79 15.98
N VAL A 133 -0.46 -15.68 16.98
CA VAL A 133 -1.30 -16.88 16.91
C VAL A 133 -2.77 -16.52 16.74
N TYR A 134 -3.27 -15.55 17.51
CA TYR A 134 -4.64 -15.07 17.37
C TYR A 134 -4.91 -14.38 16.03
N LEU A 135 -3.94 -13.63 15.49
CA LEU A 135 -4.04 -13.10 14.13
C LEU A 135 -4.15 -14.22 13.09
N TYR A 136 -3.36 -15.28 13.22
CA TYR A 136 -3.43 -16.45 12.33
C TYR A 136 -4.78 -17.17 12.42
N GLU A 137 -5.37 -17.23 13.61
CA GLU A 137 -6.74 -17.70 13.81
C GLU A 137 -7.76 -16.83 13.06
N LEU A 138 -7.73 -15.51 13.27
CA LEU A 138 -8.68 -14.58 12.67
C LEU A 138 -8.63 -14.55 11.14
N ILE A 139 -7.42 -14.50 10.55
CA ILE A 139 -7.27 -14.56 9.08
C ILE A 139 -7.75 -15.91 8.52
N SER A 140 -7.79 -16.95 9.35
CA SER A 140 -8.31 -18.28 9.04
C SER A 140 -9.78 -18.49 9.42
N LEU A 141 -10.50 -17.42 9.79
CA LEU A 141 -11.90 -17.41 10.23
C LEU A 141 -12.21 -18.18 11.52
N ILE A 142 -11.20 -18.45 12.36
CA ILE A 142 -11.40 -19.21 13.59
C ILE A 142 -12.00 -18.33 14.68
N GLY A 143 -13.18 -18.72 15.16
CA GLY A 143 -13.98 -17.94 16.11
C GLY A 143 -14.62 -16.72 15.49
N CYS A 144 -14.82 -16.71 14.17
CA CYS A 144 -15.53 -15.66 13.43
C CYS A 144 -16.91 -16.17 12.99
N LYS A 145 -17.96 -15.35 13.13
CA LYS A 145 -19.32 -15.71 12.69
C LYS A 145 -19.42 -15.82 11.17
N ASP A 146 -18.79 -14.87 10.50
CA ASP A 146 -18.70 -14.72 9.06
C ASP A 146 -17.41 -13.95 8.70
N VAL A 147 -17.25 -13.65 7.41
CA VAL A 147 -16.06 -12.96 6.89
C VAL A 147 -16.01 -11.51 7.40
N GLU A 148 -17.17 -10.86 7.49
CA GLU A 148 -17.32 -9.49 7.95
C GLU A 148 -16.94 -9.35 9.43
N ASP A 149 -17.39 -10.28 10.29
CA ASP A 149 -17.02 -10.37 11.71
C ASP A 149 -15.51 -10.60 11.86
N GLY A 150 -14.90 -11.44 11.03
CA GLY A 150 -13.46 -11.64 11.03
C GLY A 150 -12.68 -10.38 10.66
N TYR A 151 -13.11 -9.64 9.64
CA TYR A 151 -12.52 -8.36 9.28
C TYR A 151 -12.67 -7.31 10.40
N GLN A 152 -13.83 -7.23 11.04
CA GLN A 152 -14.05 -6.30 12.15
C GLN A 152 -13.16 -6.64 13.35
N LYS A 153 -13.00 -7.92 13.70
CA LYS A 153 -12.09 -8.35 14.76
C LYS A 153 -10.63 -8.00 14.47
N LEU A 154 -10.19 -8.08 13.21
CA LEU A 154 -8.86 -7.62 12.79
C LEU A 154 -8.72 -6.10 12.99
N ARG A 155 -9.74 -5.31 12.64
CA ARG A 155 -9.79 -3.85 12.86
C ARG A 155 -9.70 -3.50 14.34
N ASP A 156 -10.52 -4.15 15.17
CA ASP A 156 -10.54 -3.93 16.62
C ASP A 156 -9.17 -4.24 17.24
N LEU A 157 -8.49 -5.28 16.75
CA LEU A 157 -7.14 -5.61 17.18
C LEU A 157 -6.13 -4.57 16.69
N GLN A 158 -6.24 -4.11 15.43
CA GLN A 158 -5.40 -3.07 14.86
C GLN A 158 -5.44 -1.78 15.69
N GLU A 159 -6.63 -1.27 15.99
CA GLU A 159 -6.84 -0.02 16.76
C GLU A 159 -6.23 -0.12 18.16
N ARG A 160 -6.38 -1.27 18.82
CA ARG A 160 -5.84 -1.48 20.17
C ARG A 160 -4.31 -1.52 20.19
N TYR A 161 -3.70 -2.14 19.19
CA TYR A 161 -2.23 -2.23 19.10
C TYR A 161 -1.58 -1.05 18.36
N GLN A 162 -2.35 -0.12 17.81
CA GLN A 162 -1.85 1.11 17.17
C GLN A 162 -1.04 1.98 18.14
N TYR A 163 -1.50 2.09 19.39
CA TYR A 163 -0.90 2.94 20.43
C TYR A 163 -0.21 2.17 21.55
N ALA A 164 -0.34 0.84 21.55
CA ALA A 164 0.38 0.01 22.50
C ALA A 164 1.88 0.15 22.22
N SER A 165 2.72 0.15 23.26
CA SER A 165 4.19 0.04 23.14
C SER A 165 4.66 -1.30 22.55
N VAL A 166 3.73 -2.06 21.97
CA VAL A 166 3.91 -3.35 21.33
C VAL A 166 4.35 -3.11 19.90
N SER A 167 5.60 -3.49 19.61
CA SER A 167 6.32 -3.43 18.33
C SER A 167 5.54 -2.87 17.11
N PRO A 168 5.98 -1.74 16.51
CA PRO A 168 5.38 -1.18 15.29
C PRO A 168 5.19 -2.16 14.11
N ARG A 169 5.94 -3.28 14.12
CA ARG A 169 5.84 -4.35 13.12
C ARG A 169 4.50 -5.07 13.14
N ILE A 170 3.85 -5.22 14.30
CA ILE A 170 2.57 -5.94 14.36
C ILE A 170 1.49 -5.15 13.63
N TYR A 171 1.43 -3.85 13.87
CA TYR A 171 0.48 -2.96 13.21
C TYR A 171 0.63 -3.01 11.68
N ALA A 172 1.86 -2.90 11.18
CA ALA A 172 2.13 -2.99 9.74
C ALA A 172 1.73 -4.35 9.14
N ASN A 173 1.93 -5.46 9.87
CA ASN A 173 1.50 -6.77 9.41
C ASN A 173 -0.03 -6.90 9.40
N ILE A 174 -0.73 -6.36 10.40
CA ILE A 174 -2.21 -6.38 10.44
C ILE A 174 -2.78 -5.63 9.25
N GLU A 175 -2.23 -4.46 8.93
CA GLU A 175 -2.65 -3.65 7.78
C GLU A 175 -2.50 -4.41 6.45
N VAL A 176 -1.33 -5.04 6.22
CA VAL A 176 -1.09 -5.87 5.04
C VAL A 176 -2.05 -7.06 5.00
N TRP A 177 -2.24 -7.76 6.12
CA TRP A 177 -3.12 -8.93 6.14
C TRP A 177 -4.59 -8.59 6.02
N MET A 178 -5.03 -7.42 6.47
CA MET A 178 -6.39 -6.93 6.23
C MET A 178 -6.64 -6.65 4.74
N HIS A 179 -5.64 -6.09 4.04
CA HIS A 179 -5.70 -5.96 2.58
C HIS A 179 -5.82 -7.33 1.90
N ASP A 180 -4.95 -8.27 2.28
CA ASP A 180 -4.98 -9.65 1.76
C ASP A 180 -6.29 -10.37 2.08
N TYR A 181 -6.88 -10.10 3.25
CA TYR A 181 -8.15 -10.67 3.70
C TYR A 181 -9.31 -10.25 2.80
N VAL A 182 -9.38 -8.96 2.45
CA VAL A 182 -10.39 -8.44 1.51
C VAL A 182 -10.27 -9.14 0.15
N LEU A 183 -9.05 -9.29 -0.37
CA LEU A 183 -8.79 -9.98 -1.64
C LEU A 183 -9.16 -11.47 -1.57
N TYR A 184 -8.70 -12.17 -0.52
CA TYR A 184 -8.86 -13.61 -0.40
C TYR A 184 -10.34 -13.99 -0.30
N TYR A 185 -11.05 -13.37 0.65
CA TYR A 185 -12.45 -13.68 0.94
C TYR A 185 -13.45 -12.95 0.05
N GLY A 186 -13.02 -11.93 -0.72
CA GLY A 186 -13.86 -11.21 -1.66
C GLY A 186 -14.82 -10.22 -1.01
N LEU A 187 -14.34 -9.50 0.01
CA LEU A 187 -15.07 -8.38 0.61
C LEU A 187 -15.15 -7.18 -0.35
N ASP A 188 -15.90 -6.15 0.03
CA ASP A 188 -16.03 -4.91 -0.73
C ASP A 188 -14.65 -4.30 -1.06
N PRO A 189 -14.30 -4.11 -2.36
CA PRO A 189 -13.06 -3.46 -2.78
C PRO A 189 -12.86 -2.06 -2.21
N ALA A 190 -13.91 -1.36 -1.75
CA ALA A 190 -13.78 -0.09 -1.06
C ALA A 190 -12.90 -0.18 0.20
N LEU A 191 -12.79 -1.38 0.81
CA LEU A 191 -11.92 -1.66 1.96
C LEU A 191 -10.43 -1.77 1.62
N LEU A 192 -10.06 -1.79 0.33
CA LEU A 192 -8.66 -1.83 -0.13
C LEU A 192 -8.00 -0.45 -0.15
N ARG A 193 -8.75 0.63 0.16
CA ARG A 193 -8.22 1.99 0.25
C ARG A 193 -7.27 2.10 1.46
N GLY A 194 -6.08 2.63 1.24
CA GLY A 194 -5.02 2.80 2.25
C GLY A 194 -4.15 4.02 1.97
N GLU A 195 -2.99 4.12 2.62
CA GLU A 195 -2.07 5.28 2.46
C GLU A 195 -1.64 5.52 0.99
N ASP A 196 -1.49 4.45 0.21
CA ASP A 196 -1.16 4.51 -1.22
C ASP A 196 -2.31 5.08 -2.09
N THR A 197 -3.54 5.14 -1.58
CA THR A 197 -4.72 5.56 -2.37
C THR A 197 -4.63 7.00 -2.83
N GLN A 198 -4.19 7.93 -1.98
CA GLN A 198 -4.04 9.33 -2.38
C GLN A 198 -3.00 9.50 -3.50
N TYR A 199 -1.91 8.72 -3.43
CA TYR A 199 -0.89 8.71 -4.48
C TYR A 199 -1.45 8.16 -5.78
N GLU A 200 -2.12 7.00 -5.74
CA GLU A 200 -2.70 6.38 -6.92
C GLU A 200 -3.80 7.24 -7.56
N GLU A 201 -4.68 7.87 -6.76
CA GLU A 201 -5.71 8.81 -7.23
C GLU A 201 -5.07 10.01 -7.94
N ALA A 202 -4.00 10.59 -7.39
CA ALA A 202 -3.28 11.67 -8.06
C ALA A 202 -2.65 11.21 -9.38
N VAL A 203 -2.14 9.97 -9.48
CA VAL A 203 -1.62 9.43 -10.75
C VAL A 203 -2.74 9.26 -11.77
N VAL A 204 -3.94 8.83 -11.36
CA VAL A 204 -5.10 8.74 -12.26
C VAL A 204 -5.50 10.12 -12.80
N VAL A 205 -5.51 11.16 -11.96
CA VAL A 205 -5.74 12.55 -12.42
C VAL A 205 -4.71 12.97 -13.47
N LEU A 206 -3.43 12.62 -13.27
CA LEU A 206 -2.36 12.89 -14.24
C LEU A 206 -2.51 12.13 -15.58
N LEU A 207 -3.15 10.97 -15.58
CA LEU A 207 -3.40 10.17 -16.79
C LEU A 207 -4.51 10.78 -17.66
N HIS A 208 -5.53 11.38 -17.02
CA HIS A 208 -6.67 12.02 -17.68
C HIS A 208 -6.49 13.54 -17.84
N ASP A 209 -5.25 13.97 -18.09
CA ASP A 209 -4.83 15.37 -17.98
C ASP A 209 -5.66 16.37 -18.80
N LYS A 210 -6.28 15.91 -19.90
CA LYS A 210 -7.11 16.72 -20.80
C LYS A 210 -8.51 16.97 -20.25
N GLU A 211 -9.07 16.02 -19.52
CA GLU A 211 -10.41 16.10 -18.94
C GLU A 211 -10.42 16.82 -17.59
N GLN A 212 -9.27 16.85 -16.89
CA GLN A 212 -9.20 17.42 -15.54
C GLN A 212 -9.17 18.96 -15.54
N PRO A 213 -9.95 19.62 -14.66
CA PRO A 213 -9.78 21.04 -14.36
C PRO A 213 -8.36 21.36 -13.89
N ASP A 214 -7.90 22.59 -14.13
CA ASP A 214 -6.54 22.99 -13.74
C ASP A 214 -6.28 22.84 -12.24
N GLU A 215 -7.27 23.08 -11.40
CA GLU A 215 -7.13 22.94 -9.94
C GLU A 215 -6.89 21.48 -9.52
N GLU A 216 -7.69 20.54 -10.02
CA GLU A 216 -7.55 19.12 -9.69
C GLU A 216 -6.23 18.56 -10.23
N LEU A 217 -5.85 18.93 -11.45
CA LEU A 217 -4.57 18.56 -12.04
C LEU A 217 -3.40 19.14 -11.23
N PHE A 218 -3.50 20.37 -10.76
CA PHE A 218 -2.46 21.00 -9.95
C PHE A 218 -2.32 20.36 -8.58
N ASP A 219 -3.43 20.04 -7.91
CA ASP A 219 -3.42 19.35 -6.62
C ASP A 219 -2.78 17.96 -6.73
N ALA A 220 -3.03 17.24 -7.83
CA ALA A 220 -2.35 15.98 -8.14
C ALA A 220 -0.85 16.17 -8.35
N LEU A 221 -0.43 17.18 -9.15
CA LEU A 221 0.98 17.51 -9.34
C LEU A 221 1.67 17.84 -8.00
N GLN A 222 1.01 18.61 -7.15
CA GLN A 222 1.52 18.98 -5.82
C GLN A 222 1.69 17.75 -4.92
N THR A 223 0.67 16.88 -4.86
CA THR A 223 0.69 15.63 -4.09
C THR A 223 1.85 14.74 -4.50
N LEU A 224 2.10 14.62 -5.80
CA LEU A 224 3.13 13.75 -6.37
C LEU A 224 4.52 14.39 -6.42
N SER A 225 4.66 15.68 -6.16
CA SER A 225 5.90 16.43 -6.33
C SER A 225 6.89 16.27 -5.16
N SER A 226 8.18 16.16 -5.49
CA SER A 226 9.29 16.30 -4.51
C SER A 226 9.59 17.75 -4.12
N TYR A 227 9.06 18.71 -4.87
CA TYR A 227 9.19 20.13 -4.62
C TYR A 227 7.95 20.66 -3.89
N LYS A 228 8.16 21.23 -2.69
CA LYS A 228 7.10 21.83 -1.84
C LYS A 228 6.72 23.22 -2.33
N ILE A 229 5.92 23.25 -3.39
CA ILE A 229 5.46 24.47 -4.08
C ILE A 229 4.64 25.39 -3.16
N GLU A 230 3.98 24.85 -2.13
CA GLU A 230 3.19 25.59 -1.15
C GLU A 230 4.02 26.64 -0.40
N ARG A 231 5.34 26.41 -0.30
CA ARG A 231 6.28 27.33 0.34
C ARG A 231 6.76 28.44 -0.59
N SER A 232 6.46 28.38 -1.88
CA SER A 232 6.95 29.34 -2.86
C SER A 232 6.31 30.72 -2.72
N ALA A 233 7.08 31.76 -3.03
CA ALA A 233 6.60 33.13 -3.11
C ALA A 233 5.64 33.34 -4.29
N VAL A 234 5.86 32.64 -5.41
CA VAL A 234 4.95 32.69 -6.57
C VAL A 234 3.61 32.09 -6.18
N MET A 235 3.60 30.92 -5.54
CA MET A 235 2.35 30.30 -5.09
C MET A 235 1.53 31.21 -4.15
N LYS A 236 2.21 31.98 -3.30
CA LYS A 236 1.56 32.92 -2.37
C LYS A 236 1.04 34.21 -3.01
N LYS A 237 1.70 34.71 -4.07
CA LYS A 237 1.41 36.02 -4.68
C LYS A 237 0.69 35.94 -6.04
N HIS A 238 0.89 34.85 -6.76
CA HIS A 238 0.49 34.65 -8.15
C HIS A 238 -0.04 33.22 -8.36
N ARG A 239 -0.92 32.76 -7.45
CA ARG A 239 -1.49 31.42 -7.45
C ARG A 239 -2.07 31.02 -8.81
N ASP A 240 -2.95 31.85 -9.35
CA ASP A 240 -3.68 31.48 -10.58
C ASP A 240 -2.73 31.36 -11.78
N ALA A 241 -1.71 32.21 -11.85
CA ALA A 241 -0.67 32.10 -12.88
C ALA A 241 0.16 30.82 -12.69
N MET A 242 0.49 30.44 -11.46
CA MET A 242 1.19 29.20 -11.14
C MET A 242 0.40 27.97 -11.57
N VAL A 243 -0.87 27.89 -11.17
CA VAL A 243 -1.76 26.77 -11.48
C VAL A 243 -1.91 26.59 -12.99
N ARG A 244 -2.28 27.66 -13.71
CA ARG A 244 -2.43 27.62 -15.18
C ARG A 244 -1.13 27.23 -15.88
N ALA A 245 -0.01 27.87 -15.52
CA ALA A 245 1.28 27.60 -16.16
C ALA A 245 1.79 26.17 -15.88
N ALA A 246 1.61 25.66 -14.67
CA ALA A 246 2.00 24.30 -14.31
C ALA A 246 1.17 23.26 -15.05
N CYS A 247 -0.16 23.40 -15.04
CA CYS A 247 -1.06 22.49 -15.74
C CYS A 247 -0.82 22.51 -17.25
N LYS A 248 -0.67 23.70 -17.85
CA LYS A 248 -0.36 23.80 -19.28
C LYS A 248 1.00 23.21 -19.62
N THR A 249 2.03 23.46 -18.81
CA THR A 249 3.36 22.84 -18.98
C THR A 249 3.25 21.31 -18.96
N TYR A 250 2.54 20.76 -17.96
CA TYR A 250 2.33 19.32 -17.84
C TYR A 250 1.62 18.74 -19.08
N ARG A 251 0.49 19.33 -19.49
CA ARG A 251 -0.27 18.87 -20.67
C ARG A 251 0.56 18.92 -21.95
N MET A 252 1.39 19.96 -22.13
CA MET A 252 2.27 20.07 -23.30
C MET A 252 3.37 19.02 -23.31
N ILE A 253 3.95 18.69 -22.15
CA ILE A 253 4.93 17.59 -22.04
C ILE A 253 4.23 16.25 -22.27
N ALA A 254 3.08 16.01 -21.64
CA ALA A 254 2.30 14.80 -21.83
C ALA A 254 1.94 14.59 -23.32
N GLU A 255 1.52 15.65 -24.02
CA GLU A 255 1.26 15.63 -25.45
C GLU A 255 2.51 15.33 -26.28
N HIS A 256 3.65 15.92 -25.92
CA HIS A 256 4.91 15.63 -26.60
C HIS A 256 5.26 14.13 -26.53
N TYR A 257 5.12 13.50 -25.36
CA TYR A 257 5.32 12.07 -25.18
C TYR A 257 4.27 11.23 -25.93
N ARG A 258 3.00 11.64 -25.95
CA ARG A 258 1.94 10.95 -26.71
C ARG A 258 2.20 10.96 -28.23
N MET A 259 2.78 12.04 -28.76
CA MET A 259 3.00 12.21 -30.20
C MET A 259 4.34 11.65 -30.71
N HIS A 260 5.39 11.66 -29.88
CA HIS A 260 6.75 11.36 -30.33
C HIS A 260 7.45 10.26 -29.50
N GLY A 261 6.85 9.83 -28.39
CA GLY A 261 7.43 8.87 -27.46
C GLY A 261 7.01 7.43 -27.72
N ASN A 262 7.86 6.48 -27.33
CA ASN A 262 7.52 5.05 -27.26
C ASN A 262 6.83 4.68 -25.92
N VAL A 263 6.72 5.64 -25.01
CA VAL A 263 6.11 5.53 -23.69
C VAL A 263 5.33 6.80 -23.40
N THR A 264 4.29 6.70 -22.58
CA THR A 264 3.57 7.86 -22.06
C THR A 264 4.43 8.61 -21.04
N PHE A 265 4.09 9.88 -20.76
CA PHE A 265 4.80 10.65 -19.73
C PHE A 265 4.64 10.02 -18.34
N CYS A 266 3.46 9.48 -18.02
CA CYS A 266 3.25 8.72 -16.79
C CYS A 266 4.11 7.45 -16.73
N GLU A 267 4.28 6.71 -17.83
CA GLU A 267 5.19 5.55 -17.84
C GLU A 267 6.65 5.92 -17.68
N GLU A 268 7.07 7.08 -18.20
CA GLU A 268 8.42 7.62 -17.96
C GLU A 268 8.64 7.98 -16.48
N ILE A 269 7.63 8.60 -15.86
CA ILE A 269 7.72 9.13 -14.49
C ILE A 269 7.54 8.04 -13.42
N PHE A 270 6.59 7.13 -13.63
CA PHE A 270 6.15 6.10 -12.67
C PHE A 270 6.62 4.70 -13.05
N GLY A 271 7.33 4.56 -14.17
CA GLY A 271 7.66 3.25 -14.75
C GLY A 271 6.48 2.65 -15.51
N ARG A 272 6.68 1.48 -16.12
CA ARG A 272 5.60 0.80 -16.83
C ARG A 272 4.68 0.06 -15.87
N MET A 273 3.38 0.16 -16.11
CA MET A 273 2.40 -0.67 -15.40
C MET A 273 2.69 -2.14 -15.72
N THR A 274 3.11 -2.88 -14.70
CA THR A 274 3.58 -4.26 -14.86
C THR A 274 2.71 -5.17 -14.02
N GLU A 275 2.42 -6.36 -14.52
CA GLU A 275 1.79 -7.41 -13.71
C GLU A 275 2.90 -8.27 -13.09
N MET A 276 2.92 -8.34 -11.75
CA MET A 276 3.85 -9.18 -11.00
C MET A 276 3.10 -10.19 -10.16
N GLN A 277 3.74 -11.33 -9.88
CA GLN A 277 3.19 -12.30 -8.94
C GLN A 277 3.08 -11.67 -7.55
N PHE A 278 1.92 -11.86 -6.94
CA PHE A 278 1.57 -11.37 -5.62
C PHE A 278 1.31 -12.56 -4.69
N SER A 279 1.66 -12.45 -3.41
CA SER A 279 1.48 -13.52 -2.44
C SER A 279 0.70 -12.99 -1.26
N LEU A 280 -0.51 -13.51 -1.08
CA LEU A 280 -1.37 -13.19 0.05
C LEU A 280 -0.78 -13.71 1.35
N PHE A 281 -1.09 -13.01 2.44
CA PHE A 281 -0.73 -13.32 3.82
C PHE A 281 0.76 -13.60 3.98
N ARG A 282 1.60 -12.80 3.29
CA ARG A 282 3.05 -12.95 3.39
C ARG A 282 3.48 -12.83 4.85
N ASN A 283 4.37 -13.72 5.28
CA ASN A 283 4.83 -13.82 6.66
C ASN A 283 3.75 -14.25 7.69
N ALA A 284 2.60 -14.75 7.25
CA ALA A 284 1.63 -15.38 8.14
C ALA A 284 1.76 -16.91 8.14
N VAL A 285 1.35 -17.54 9.24
CA VAL A 285 1.04 -18.98 9.25
C VAL A 285 -0.40 -19.11 8.75
N PHE A 286 -0.57 -19.32 7.45
CA PHE A 286 -1.87 -19.39 6.81
C PHE A 286 -1.92 -20.53 5.79
N TYR A 287 -2.99 -21.32 5.82
CA TYR A 287 -3.18 -22.43 4.90
C TYR A 287 -4.26 -22.12 3.86
N HIS A 288 -3.87 -22.11 2.59
CA HIS A 288 -4.77 -21.90 1.47
C HIS A 288 -5.58 -23.17 1.17
N GLU A 289 -6.74 -23.33 1.80
CA GLU A 289 -7.62 -24.48 1.54
C GLU A 289 -8.32 -24.41 0.19
N ARG A 290 -8.68 -23.20 -0.24
CA ARG A 290 -9.39 -22.96 -1.48
C ARG A 290 -8.40 -22.46 -2.51
N ARG A 291 -8.29 -23.19 -3.64
CA ARG A 291 -7.81 -22.53 -4.86
C ARG A 291 -8.85 -21.49 -5.21
N ALA A 292 -8.50 -20.22 -5.06
CA ALA A 292 -9.34 -19.13 -5.52
C ALA A 292 -9.64 -19.37 -7.00
N GLY A 293 -10.93 -19.38 -7.36
CA GLY A 293 -11.34 -19.37 -8.75
C GLY A 293 -10.80 -18.13 -9.44
N ASP A 294 -10.64 -18.20 -10.75
CA ASP A 294 -10.14 -17.07 -11.54
C ASP A 294 -11.04 -15.85 -11.32
N ARG A 295 -10.44 -14.77 -10.84
CA ARG A 295 -11.10 -13.50 -10.49
C ARG A 295 -10.24 -12.34 -10.94
N HIS A 296 -10.90 -11.25 -11.29
CA HIS A 296 -10.28 -9.96 -11.55
C HIS A 296 -10.92 -8.93 -10.62
N ILE A 297 -10.11 -8.27 -9.82
CA ILE A 297 -10.52 -7.27 -8.83
C ILE A 297 -9.88 -5.95 -9.25
N THR A 298 -10.69 -4.92 -9.43
CA THR A 298 -10.20 -3.58 -9.77
C THR A 298 -10.28 -2.72 -8.51
N VAL A 299 -9.13 -2.24 -8.04
CA VAL A 299 -9.06 -1.28 -6.94
C VAL A 299 -9.31 0.11 -7.49
N ASN A 300 -8.57 0.47 -8.54
CA ASN A 300 -8.75 1.65 -9.37
C ASN A 300 -8.20 1.37 -10.78
N GLU A 301 -8.17 2.38 -11.65
CA GLU A 301 -7.74 2.24 -13.05
C GLU A 301 -6.28 1.80 -13.24
N ILE A 302 -5.43 2.02 -12.23
CA ILE A 302 -4.00 1.72 -12.31
C ILE A 302 -3.59 0.59 -11.36
N HIS A 303 -4.54 -0.02 -10.65
CA HIS A 303 -4.29 -1.03 -9.64
C HIS A 303 -5.34 -2.13 -9.71
N HIS A 304 -4.90 -3.28 -10.19
CA HIS A 304 -5.75 -4.46 -10.35
C HIS A 304 -5.10 -5.69 -9.73
N TYR A 305 -5.93 -6.55 -9.16
CA TYR A 305 -5.55 -7.90 -8.76
C TYR A 305 -6.19 -8.92 -9.68
N ARG A 306 -5.44 -9.97 -9.98
CA ARG A 306 -5.92 -11.08 -10.78
C ARG A 306 -5.41 -12.38 -10.18
N VAL A 307 -6.29 -13.37 -10.06
CA VAL A 307 -5.89 -14.74 -9.74
C VAL A 307 -6.08 -15.62 -10.97
N ARG A 308 -5.05 -16.41 -11.30
CA ARG A 308 -5.07 -17.37 -12.41
C ARG A 308 -4.51 -18.69 -11.93
N ASN A 309 -5.29 -19.77 -12.04
CA ASN A 309 -4.90 -21.10 -11.56
C ASN A 309 -4.46 -21.11 -10.08
N GLY A 310 -5.08 -20.28 -9.23
CA GLY A 310 -4.73 -20.14 -7.81
C GLY A 310 -3.48 -19.29 -7.52
N VAL A 311 -2.82 -18.73 -8.54
CA VAL A 311 -1.69 -17.81 -8.36
C VAL A 311 -2.18 -16.37 -8.47
N TRP A 312 -1.85 -15.55 -7.47
CA TRP A 312 -2.21 -14.14 -7.44
C TRP A 312 -1.20 -13.29 -8.19
N TYR A 313 -1.72 -12.26 -8.85
CA TYR A 313 -0.98 -11.25 -9.57
C TYR A 313 -1.54 -9.88 -9.21
N CYS A 314 -0.65 -8.90 -9.12
CA CYS A 314 -0.99 -7.49 -8.96
C CYS A 314 -0.43 -6.74 -10.16
N LYS A 315 -1.26 -5.92 -10.79
CA LYS A 315 -0.89 -5.05 -11.90
C LYS A 315 -0.98 -3.61 -11.42
N ARG A 316 0.17 -2.94 -11.31
CA ARG A 316 0.27 -1.53 -10.93
C ARG A 316 1.56 -0.88 -11.41
N TYR A 317 1.70 0.42 -11.16
CA TYR A 317 2.97 1.12 -11.26
C TYR A 317 3.86 0.73 -10.07
N TYR A 318 4.93 -0.02 -10.33
CA TYR A 318 5.91 -0.43 -9.31
C TYR A 318 7.10 0.54 -9.20
N GLY A 319 7.07 1.67 -9.92
CA GLY A 319 8.11 2.70 -9.82
C GLY A 319 8.16 3.32 -8.42
N ARG A 320 8.95 4.38 -8.28
CA ARG A 320 9.16 5.00 -6.96
C ARG A 320 7.86 5.61 -6.43
N LEU A 321 7.21 4.88 -5.50
CA LEU A 321 6.01 5.27 -4.73
C LEU A 321 6.25 6.44 -3.74
N HIS A 322 7.30 7.22 -3.95
CA HIS A 322 7.61 8.41 -3.16
C HIS A 322 7.48 9.65 -4.05
N GLN A 323 7.55 10.83 -3.44
CA GLN A 323 7.54 12.11 -4.16
C GLN A 323 8.47 12.10 -5.38
N ASN A 324 7.90 12.42 -6.53
CA ASN A 324 8.52 12.28 -7.83
C ASN A 324 9.41 13.46 -8.18
N GLN A 325 10.66 13.16 -8.53
CA GLN A 325 11.68 14.17 -8.83
C GLN A 325 11.46 14.88 -10.16
N GLN A 326 10.86 14.22 -11.16
CA GLN A 326 10.58 14.86 -12.44
C GLN A 326 9.43 15.85 -12.32
N ILE A 327 8.38 15.49 -11.58
CA ILE A 327 7.29 16.42 -11.24
C ILE A 327 7.82 17.58 -10.39
N GLY A 328 8.66 17.30 -9.40
CA GLY A 328 9.31 18.35 -8.60
C GLY A 328 10.16 19.32 -9.42
N LYS A 329 10.90 18.82 -10.42
CA LYS A 329 11.64 19.67 -11.38
C LYS A 329 10.72 20.51 -12.24
N LEU A 330 9.61 19.94 -12.73
CA LEU A 330 8.61 20.66 -13.53
C LEU A 330 8.04 21.84 -12.74
N LEU A 331 7.53 21.61 -11.52
CA LEU A 331 6.97 22.69 -10.69
C LEU A 331 8.02 23.74 -10.33
N ARG A 332 9.25 23.32 -10.03
CA ARG A 332 10.35 24.25 -9.72
C ARG A 332 10.77 25.09 -10.94
N ALA A 333 10.70 24.52 -12.15
CA ALA A 333 10.98 25.24 -13.39
C ALA A 333 9.93 26.31 -13.69
N VAL A 334 8.64 25.96 -13.53
CA VAL A 334 7.52 26.90 -13.67
C VAL A 334 7.63 28.02 -12.64
N ASP A 335 7.89 27.69 -11.37
CA ASP A 335 8.11 28.68 -10.32
C ASP A 335 9.26 29.64 -10.66
N ASN A 336 10.42 29.11 -11.08
CA ASN A 336 11.54 29.97 -11.49
C ASN A 336 11.17 30.89 -12.67
N ALA A 337 10.52 30.36 -13.70
CA ALA A 337 10.12 31.16 -14.87
C ALA A 337 9.13 32.27 -14.47
N LEU A 338 8.16 31.98 -13.60
CA LEU A 338 7.25 33.00 -13.08
C LEU A 338 7.96 34.02 -12.20
N ARG A 339 8.99 33.64 -11.44
CA ARG A 339 9.82 34.59 -10.67
C ARG A 339 10.52 35.59 -11.57
N GLU A 340 11.07 35.11 -12.70
CA GLU A 340 11.71 35.97 -13.69
C GLU A 340 10.71 36.97 -14.28
N ARG A 341 9.48 36.54 -14.62
CA ARG A 341 8.44 37.45 -15.16
C ARG A 341 7.87 38.43 -14.14
N THR A 342 7.87 38.07 -12.86
CA THR A 342 7.28 38.88 -11.77
C THR A 342 8.31 39.68 -10.97
N GLY A 343 9.59 39.63 -11.36
CA GLY A 343 10.68 40.34 -10.66
C GLY A 343 11.01 39.78 -9.27
N LEU A 344 10.63 38.54 -8.98
CA LEU A 344 10.98 37.84 -7.74
C LEU A 344 12.39 37.24 -7.84
N LYS A 345 13.03 36.99 -6.69
CA LYS A 345 14.36 36.38 -6.63
C LYS A 345 14.38 35.01 -7.36
N PRO A 346 15.24 34.80 -8.37
CA PRO A 346 15.34 33.56 -9.11
C PRO A 346 15.71 32.34 -8.25
N LEU A 347 15.36 31.16 -8.75
CA LEU A 347 15.68 29.85 -8.19
C LEU A 347 16.60 29.08 -9.14
N SER A 348 17.57 28.37 -8.59
CA SER A 348 18.31 27.37 -9.38
C SER A 348 17.38 26.18 -9.70
N VAL A 349 17.43 25.65 -10.91
CA VAL A 349 16.71 24.43 -11.34
C VAL A 349 17.72 23.37 -11.79
N PRO A 350 18.23 22.51 -10.89
CA PRO A 350 19.28 21.54 -11.24
C PRO A 350 18.78 20.47 -12.22
N GLY A 351 19.60 20.16 -13.24
CA GLY A 351 19.30 19.12 -14.22
C GLY A 351 18.14 19.46 -15.15
N MET A 352 17.95 20.75 -15.43
CA MET A 352 16.95 21.26 -16.37
C MET A 352 17.26 20.80 -17.80
N THR A 353 16.28 20.19 -18.46
CA THR A 353 16.40 19.76 -19.86
C THR A 353 15.94 20.85 -20.80
N LYS A 354 16.44 20.83 -22.05
CA LYS A 354 16.00 21.78 -23.08
C LYS A 354 14.50 21.65 -23.36
N LEU A 355 13.99 20.42 -23.44
CA LEU A 355 12.56 20.15 -23.63
C LEU A 355 11.71 20.81 -22.53
N LEU A 356 12.09 20.63 -21.25
CA LEU A 356 11.36 21.22 -20.13
C LEU A 356 11.43 22.75 -20.17
N SER A 357 12.62 23.32 -20.42
CA SER A 357 12.80 24.77 -20.53
C SER A 357 11.96 25.40 -21.63
N ASP A 358 12.03 24.84 -22.84
CA ASP A 358 11.29 25.34 -24.00
C ASP A 358 9.78 25.21 -23.79
N THR A 359 9.34 24.12 -23.15
CA THR A 359 7.92 23.88 -22.89
C THR A 359 7.36 24.81 -21.82
N VAL A 360 8.12 25.05 -20.74
CA VAL A 360 7.74 26.02 -19.69
C VAL A 360 7.55 27.40 -20.31
N GLN A 361 8.51 27.90 -21.10
CA GLN A 361 8.39 29.23 -21.70
C GLN A 361 7.18 29.33 -22.63
N LYS A 362 6.98 28.33 -23.51
CA LYS A 362 5.79 28.28 -24.39
C LYS A 362 4.48 28.25 -23.60
N ALA A 363 4.43 27.51 -22.50
CA ALA A 363 3.24 27.42 -21.66
C ALA A 363 2.91 28.77 -21.01
N LEU A 364 3.91 29.47 -20.46
CA LEU A 364 3.71 30.79 -19.87
C LEU A 364 3.29 31.83 -20.94
N ASP A 365 3.91 31.83 -22.12
CA ASP A 365 3.55 32.73 -23.24
C ASP A 365 2.09 32.51 -23.66
N ALA A 366 1.65 31.25 -23.75
CA ALA A 366 0.26 30.92 -24.07
C ALA A 366 -0.71 31.36 -22.95
N CYS A 367 -0.34 31.20 -21.68
CA CYS A 367 -1.15 31.68 -20.56
C CYS A 367 -1.30 33.21 -20.57
N GLU A 368 -0.24 33.95 -20.88
CA GLU A 368 -0.30 35.41 -21.00
C GLU A 368 -1.14 35.85 -22.20
N ALA A 369 -1.01 35.18 -23.34
CA ALA A 369 -1.83 35.46 -24.52
C ALA A 369 -3.33 35.23 -24.24
N GLU A 370 -3.67 34.14 -23.55
CA GLU A 370 -5.05 33.86 -23.14
C GLU A 370 -5.58 34.88 -22.14
N GLN A 371 -4.76 35.31 -21.19
CA GLN A 371 -5.14 36.35 -20.24
C GLN A 371 -5.38 37.68 -20.96
N LEU A 372 -4.50 38.09 -21.88
CA LEU A 372 -4.68 39.28 -22.70
C LEU A 372 -5.95 39.21 -23.56
N GLU A 373 -6.29 38.05 -24.11
CA GLU A 373 -7.52 37.86 -24.89
C GLU A 373 -8.78 37.91 -24.01
N GLN A 374 -8.73 37.38 -22.78
CA GLN A 374 -9.83 37.48 -21.82
C GLN A 374 -10.03 38.92 -21.30
N GLU A 375 -8.94 39.69 -21.19
CA GLU A 375 -8.96 41.09 -20.80
C GLU A 375 -9.30 42.04 -21.96
N ARG A 376 -9.41 41.53 -23.20
CA ARG A 376 -9.86 42.34 -24.34
C ARG A 376 -11.30 42.82 -24.11
N PRO A 377 -11.54 44.13 -24.12
CA PRO A 377 -12.89 44.65 -23.92
C PRO A 377 -13.80 44.19 -25.06
N VAL A 378 -14.98 43.67 -24.71
CA VAL A 378 -16.05 43.38 -25.67
C VAL A 378 -16.51 44.73 -26.25
N VAL A 379 -16.04 45.07 -27.43
CA VAL A 379 -16.44 46.30 -28.13
C VAL A 379 -17.88 46.11 -28.63
N ASN A 380 -18.85 46.57 -27.85
CA ASN A 380 -20.25 46.58 -28.25
C ASN A 380 -20.51 47.81 -29.12
N ILE A 381 -20.43 47.65 -30.44
CA ILE A 381 -20.70 48.73 -31.39
C ILE A 381 -22.22 48.87 -31.53
N ASP A 382 -22.77 49.95 -31.00
CA ASP A 382 -24.18 50.31 -31.18
C ASP A 382 -24.43 50.79 -32.62
N LEU A 383 -24.93 49.87 -33.45
CA LEU A 383 -25.24 50.12 -34.86
C LEU A 383 -26.43 51.09 -35.05
N SER A 384 -27.21 51.40 -34.01
CA SER A 384 -28.32 52.36 -34.10
C SER A 384 -27.85 53.81 -34.31
N ARG A 385 -26.58 54.11 -33.98
CA ARG A 385 -25.96 55.43 -34.18
C ARG A 385 -25.33 55.62 -35.55
N LEU A 386 -25.23 54.57 -36.37
CA LEU A 386 -24.68 54.66 -37.73
C LEU A 386 -25.58 55.48 -38.67
N SER A 387 -26.89 55.47 -38.46
CA SER A 387 -27.83 56.32 -39.22
C SER A 387 -27.59 57.80 -38.94
N ASP A 388 -27.32 58.17 -37.69
CA ASP A 388 -27.08 59.56 -37.29
C ASP A 388 -25.72 60.05 -37.81
N ILE A 389 -24.70 59.19 -37.79
CA ILE A 389 -23.38 59.49 -38.38
C ILE A 389 -23.49 59.67 -39.91
N ARG A 390 -24.28 58.82 -40.59
CA ARG A 390 -24.53 58.95 -42.04
C ARG A 390 -25.31 60.22 -42.36
N ALA A 391 -26.34 60.55 -41.59
CA ALA A 391 -27.11 61.77 -41.75
C ALA A 391 -26.26 63.04 -41.50
N ALA A 392 -25.40 63.03 -40.47
CA ALA A 392 -24.47 64.13 -40.20
C ALA A 392 -23.41 64.29 -41.31
N ALA A 393 -22.94 63.18 -41.89
CA ALA A 393 -22.00 63.21 -43.01
C ALA A 393 -22.64 63.76 -44.30
N ASP A 394 -23.89 63.38 -44.60
CA ASP A 394 -24.63 63.92 -45.76
C ASP A 394 -24.87 65.43 -45.61
N VAL A 395 -25.24 65.92 -44.41
CA VAL A 395 -25.38 67.36 -44.14
C VAL A 395 -24.07 68.13 -44.30
N THR A 396 -22.93 67.48 -44.03
CA THR A 396 -21.61 68.09 -44.19
C THR A 396 -21.16 68.10 -45.65
N ARG A 397 -21.56 67.08 -46.43
CA ARG A 397 -21.33 67.02 -47.88
C ARG A 397 -22.11 68.10 -48.64
N ASP A 398 -23.35 68.37 -48.25
CA ASP A 398 -24.19 69.36 -48.93
C ASP A 398 -23.84 70.83 -48.58
N LYS A 399 -22.85 71.04 -47.69
CA LYS A 399 -22.32 72.36 -47.27
C LYS A 399 -20.94 72.69 -47.86
N LEU A 400 -20.37 71.80 -48.68
CA LEU A 400 -19.17 72.03 -49.48
C LEU A 400 -19.58 72.23 -50.94
#